data_AF-A0A131XCX3-F1
#
_entry.id   AF-A0A131XCX3-F1
#
_cell.length_a   1.000
_cell.length_b   1.000
_cell.length_c   1.000
_cell.angle_alpha   90.00
_cell.angle_beta   90.00
_cell.angle_gamma   90.00
#
_symmetry.space_group_name_H-M   'P 1'
#
loop_
_entity.id
_entity.type
_entity.pdbx_description
1 polymer ?
#
loop_
_entity_poly.entity_id
_entity_poly.type
_entity_poly.pdbx_seq_one_letter_code
_entity_poly.pdbx_strand_id
1 'polypeptide(L)'
;RMDIERVLGPEAREETKAVVGRLAKLRNEMVTNKPMICIEDDFEDTEIWNSVLHEYTSKNGCTPRWYEAPWLYIETYFYRRIFEAFQLTTKLRDYDPFSKLKRDALYGSFNAVRALCDFLRWNTPRDAALETLQQTTYRLLEVSLWGNRCDLSLSCGADSSTLAGSLQLTERLRPYIISNHADQLLQHLCRLRVRNLDGETIKLHCVLDNSGYELATDLALLDFLHETQYVSTVTIHAKAIPWYVSDVMRRDLFWTLRELEDSDHAATQALGERCQRRIMEGAWYVMDDIFWTQSFDYAEMATRRPDLYELLRSADLVLFKGDLNYRKLVGDLSWSPTVPFKHALRGFEPTFVCALRTLKADTVAGIDPVTVSEVAQRSPDWMVTGEYAVIQCAGVEHAKGPSFVPTPEIAGSPKKSSTIKTVRESGTSASVHTAVSVHQEQSSDIHQEAKGSSHATPERASSTAASGTATAISATAGSHTAVNATRVSATGVSATAAASSSTGQEPAQQSTTHSSVPDDTKKRSGTSCSEAKDAPLQRSD
;
A
#
# COMPACT_ATOMS: atom_id res chain seq x y z
N ARG A 1 -19.12 -22.47 6.94
CA ARG A 1 -19.13 -23.94 7.14
C ARG A 1 -19.96 -24.65 6.08
N MET A 2 -21.25 -24.34 5.93
CA MET A 2 -22.07 -24.92 4.85
C MET A 2 -21.53 -24.57 3.46
N ASP A 3 -21.08 -23.32 3.24
CA ASP A 3 -20.45 -22.96 1.96
C ASP A 3 -19.12 -23.69 1.72
N ILE A 4 -18.31 -23.89 2.77
CA ILE A 4 -17.05 -24.66 2.70
C ILE A 4 -17.35 -26.11 2.33
N GLU A 5 -18.34 -26.73 2.97
CA GLU A 5 -18.77 -28.10 2.65
C GLU A 5 -19.26 -28.20 1.20
N ARG A 6 -20.05 -27.23 0.74
CA ARG A 6 -20.57 -27.20 -0.63
C ARG A 6 -19.44 -27.12 -1.67
N VAL A 7 -18.38 -26.37 -1.39
CA VAL A 7 -17.30 -26.11 -2.35
C VAL A 7 -16.15 -27.12 -2.25
N LEU A 8 -15.79 -27.53 -1.03
CA LEU A 8 -14.58 -28.32 -0.73
C LEU A 8 -14.90 -29.70 -0.13
N GLY A 9 -16.17 -30.02 0.07
CA GLY A 9 -16.63 -31.32 0.57
C GLY A 9 -16.72 -31.44 2.10
N PRO A 10 -17.27 -32.56 2.61
CA PRO A 10 -17.50 -32.77 4.03
C PRO A 10 -16.22 -32.85 4.87
N GLU A 11 -15.12 -33.33 4.29
CA GLU A 11 -13.80 -33.37 4.96
C GLU A 11 -13.33 -31.96 5.34
N ALA A 12 -13.49 -30.97 4.45
CA ALA A 12 -13.13 -29.58 4.71
C ALA A 12 -13.98 -28.97 5.85
N ARG A 13 -15.24 -29.40 6.00
CA ARG A 13 -16.09 -28.98 7.12
C ARG A 13 -15.57 -29.52 8.45
N GLU A 14 -15.06 -30.74 8.48
CA GLU A 14 -14.45 -31.31 9.68
C GLU A 14 -13.12 -30.61 10.01
N GLU A 15 -12.26 -30.37 9.01
CA GLU A 15 -11.04 -29.57 9.19
C GLU A 15 -11.32 -28.16 9.72
N THR A 16 -12.46 -27.57 9.36
CA THR A 16 -12.87 -26.26 9.90
C THR A 16 -12.95 -26.26 11.44
N LYS A 17 -13.29 -27.40 12.07
CA LYS A 17 -13.30 -27.49 13.55
C LYS A 17 -11.88 -27.40 14.11
N ALA A 18 -10.92 -28.08 13.47
CA ALA A 18 -9.51 -28.03 13.86
C ALA A 18 -8.93 -26.62 13.69
N VAL A 19 -9.19 -25.96 12.56
CA VAL A 19 -8.79 -24.56 12.32
C VAL A 19 -9.36 -23.64 13.41
N VAL A 20 -10.66 -23.71 13.69
CA VAL A 20 -11.28 -22.89 14.73
C VAL A 20 -10.67 -23.16 16.11
N GLY A 21 -10.34 -24.41 16.42
CA GLY A 21 -9.62 -24.77 17.64
C GLY A 21 -8.24 -24.11 17.74
N ARG A 22 -7.44 -24.15 16.66
CA ARG A 22 -6.12 -23.51 16.58
C ARG A 22 -6.21 -21.99 16.70
N LEU A 23 -7.17 -21.35 16.03
CA LEU A 23 -7.39 -19.90 16.13
C LEU A 23 -7.87 -19.48 17.53
N ALA A 24 -8.72 -20.29 18.17
CA ALA A 24 -9.13 -20.05 19.56
C ALA A 24 -7.94 -20.18 20.53
N LYS A 25 -7.05 -21.16 20.31
CA LYS A 25 -5.80 -21.32 21.05
C LYS A 25 -4.88 -20.10 20.86
N LEU A 26 -4.65 -19.67 19.62
CA LEU A 26 -3.86 -18.48 19.29
C LEU A 26 -4.39 -17.22 20.01
N ARG A 27 -5.71 -17.00 19.97
CA ARG A 27 -6.34 -15.88 20.70
C ARG A 27 -6.07 -15.97 22.20
N ASN A 28 -6.17 -17.16 22.79
CA ASN A 28 -5.91 -17.35 24.21
C ASN A 28 -4.42 -17.15 24.56
N GLU A 29 -3.50 -17.65 23.73
CA GLU A 29 -2.06 -17.42 23.86
C GLU A 29 -1.75 -15.91 23.90
N MET A 30 -2.35 -15.15 22.99
CA MET A 30 -2.20 -13.69 22.92
C MET A 30 -2.77 -12.98 24.16
N VAL A 31 -4.05 -13.20 24.47
CA VAL A 31 -4.71 -12.52 25.59
C VAL A 31 -4.05 -12.82 26.94
N THR A 32 -3.50 -14.03 27.11
CA THR A 32 -2.82 -14.45 28.35
C THR A 32 -1.30 -14.26 28.32
N ASN A 33 -0.79 -13.47 27.36
CA ASN A 33 0.63 -13.12 27.20
C ASN A 33 1.58 -14.33 27.26
N LYS A 34 1.19 -15.44 26.63
CA LYS A 34 2.04 -16.65 26.56
C LYS A 34 3.31 -16.38 25.76
N PRO A 35 4.41 -17.11 26.04
CA PRO A 35 5.55 -17.09 25.14
C PRO A 35 5.13 -17.57 23.75
N MET A 36 5.68 -16.93 22.72
CA MET A 36 5.52 -17.36 21.34
C MET A 36 6.20 -18.73 21.13
N ILE A 37 5.71 -19.48 20.15
CA ILE A 37 6.17 -20.84 19.86
C ILE A 37 6.66 -20.93 18.41
N CYS A 38 7.46 -21.96 18.11
CA CYS A 38 7.88 -22.24 16.75
C CYS A 38 6.67 -22.47 15.83
N ILE A 39 6.83 -22.15 14.56
CA ILE A 39 5.94 -22.52 13.47
C ILE A 39 6.18 -23.99 13.13
N GLU A 40 5.10 -24.76 12.94
CA GLU A 40 5.10 -26.22 12.81
C GLU A 40 4.70 -26.71 11.40
N ASP A 41 4.26 -25.84 10.50
CA ASP A 41 3.90 -26.21 9.13
C ASP A 41 5.12 -26.34 8.19
N ASP A 42 4.88 -26.81 6.97
CA ASP A 42 5.89 -27.08 5.94
C ASP A 42 5.95 -26.00 4.84
N PHE A 43 5.49 -24.77 5.12
CA PHE A 43 5.63 -23.66 4.17
C PHE A 43 7.09 -23.18 4.08
N GLU A 44 7.47 -22.59 2.95
CA GLU A 44 8.87 -22.29 2.62
C GLU A 44 9.57 -21.29 3.57
N ASP A 45 8.81 -20.51 4.34
CA ASP A 45 9.33 -19.52 5.29
C ASP A 45 9.43 -20.03 6.74
N THR A 46 9.02 -21.26 7.03
CA THR A 46 8.95 -21.80 8.42
C THR A 46 10.28 -21.69 9.15
N GLU A 47 11.37 -22.12 8.52
CA GLU A 47 12.71 -22.06 9.13
C GLU A 47 13.19 -20.63 9.37
N ILE A 48 12.75 -19.68 8.53
CA ILE A 48 13.08 -18.26 8.69
C ILE A 48 12.41 -17.74 9.96
N TRP A 49 11.12 -18.01 10.15
CA TRP A 49 10.38 -17.62 11.35
C TRP A 49 10.95 -18.23 12.62
N ASN A 50 11.27 -19.53 12.58
CA ASN A 50 11.86 -20.22 13.73
C ASN A 50 13.25 -19.67 14.06
N SER A 51 14.05 -19.33 13.05
CA SER A 51 15.35 -18.68 13.23
C SER A 51 15.22 -17.32 13.93
N VAL A 52 14.22 -16.50 13.57
CA VAL A 52 13.96 -15.20 14.24
C VAL A 52 13.57 -15.40 15.70
N LEU A 53 12.70 -16.37 16.00
CA LEU A 53 12.30 -16.70 17.37
C LEU A 53 13.51 -17.12 18.21
N HIS A 54 14.39 -17.96 17.65
CA HIS A 54 15.61 -18.41 18.31
C HIS A 54 16.61 -17.27 18.50
N GLU A 55 16.85 -16.44 17.48
CA GLU A 55 17.72 -15.26 17.56
C GLU A 55 17.27 -14.31 18.66
N TYR A 56 15.96 -14.00 18.73
CA TYR A 56 15.39 -13.20 19.80
C TYR A 56 15.64 -13.83 21.18
N THR A 57 15.35 -15.13 21.30
CA THR A 57 15.50 -15.86 22.58
C THR A 57 16.94 -15.87 23.06
N SER A 58 17.90 -16.09 22.16
CA SER A 58 19.32 -16.08 22.47
C SER A 58 19.82 -14.68 22.85
N LYS A 59 19.35 -13.64 22.17
CA LYS A 59 19.75 -12.24 22.43
C LYS A 59 19.17 -11.70 23.73
N ASN A 60 17.94 -12.06 24.07
CA ASN A 60 17.21 -11.48 25.20
C ASN A 60 17.19 -12.39 26.45
N GLY A 61 17.62 -13.65 26.33
CA GLY A 61 17.59 -14.63 27.42
C GLY A 61 16.19 -15.15 27.77
N CYS A 62 15.16 -14.75 27.01
CA CYS A 62 13.79 -15.19 27.18
C CYS A 62 13.05 -15.26 25.82
N THR A 63 12.10 -16.18 25.70
CA THR A 63 11.25 -16.30 24.52
C THR A 63 10.32 -15.07 24.41
N PRO A 64 10.13 -14.49 23.21
CA PRO A 64 9.29 -13.31 23.05
C PRO A 64 7.84 -13.59 23.47
N ARG A 65 7.18 -12.55 23.97
CA ARG A 65 5.78 -12.57 24.40
C ARG A 65 4.99 -11.47 23.69
N TRP A 66 3.67 -11.63 23.67
CA TRP A 66 2.72 -10.79 22.93
C TRP A 66 2.69 -9.31 23.33
N TYR A 67 3.03 -8.97 24.58
CA TYR A 67 3.03 -7.57 25.05
C TYR A 67 4.43 -7.01 25.31
N GLU A 68 5.48 -7.70 24.86
CA GLU A 68 6.88 -7.35 25.18
C GLU A 68 7.77 -7.27 23.94
N ALA A 69 7.51 -8.10 22.92
CA ALA A 69 8.29 -8.10 21.70
C ALA A 69 7.97 -6.86 20.82
N PRO A 70 8.80 -6.54 19.80
CA PRO A 70 8.51 -5.48 18.85
C PRO A 70 7.14 -5.67 18.17
N TRP A 71 6.38 -4.59 18.03
CA TRP A 71 5.00 -4.65 17.52
C TRP A 71 4.92 -5.22 16.10
N LEU A 72 5.79 -4.77 15.18
CA LEU A 72 5.91 -5.36 13.84
C LEU A 72 6.10 -6.88 13.87
N TYR A 73 6.98 -7.40 14.76
CA TYR A 73 7.19 -8.85 14.88
C TYR A 73 5.92 -9.56 15.40
N ILE A 74 5.26 -8.99 16.41
CA ILE A 74 4.05 -9.58 17.00
C ILE A 74 2.92 -9.72 15.97
N GLU A 75 2.61 -8.65 15.25
CA GLU A 75 1.49 -8.68 14.30
C GLU A 75 1.78 -9.56 13.09
N THR A 76 3.00 -9.51 12.56
CA THR A 76 3.38 -10.37 11.44
C THR A 76 3.36 -11.85 11.85
N TYR A 77 3.84 -12.18 13.06
CA TYR A 77 3.72 -13.53 13.64
C TYR A 77 2.26 -13.95 13.84
N PHE A 78 1.39 -13.03 14.27
CA PHE A 78 -0.05 -13.30 14.41
C PHE A 78 -0.67 -13.78 13.09
N TYR A 79 -0.44 -13.07 11.98
CA TYR A 79 -0.95 -13.50 10.66
C TYR A 79 -0.28 -14.78 10.17
N ARG A 80 1.02 -14.97 10.45
CA ARG A 80 1.70 -16.23 10.12
C ARG A 80 1.12 -17.44 10.86
N ARG A 81 0.73 -17.29 12.13
CA ARG A 81 0.03 -18.32 12.93
C ARG A 81 -1.40 -18.55 12.49
N ILE A 82 -2.10 -17.53 11.98
CA ILE A 82 -3.40 -17.72 11.32
C ILE A 82 -3.22 -18.59 10.08
N PHE A 83 -2.25 -18.26 9.22
CA PHE A 83 -1.95 -19.03 8.02
C PHE A 83 -1.54 -20.48 8.35
N GLU A 84 -0.70 -20.67 9.35
CA GLU A 84 -0.31 -22.00 9.86
C GLU A 84 -1.52 -22.86 10.21
N ALA A 85 -2.54 -22.28 10.86
CA ALA A 85 -3.73 -23.03 11.25
C ALA A 85 -4.44 -23.69 10.06
N PHE A 86 -4.39 -23.05 8.90
CA PHE A 86 -4.89 -23.56 7.61
C PHE A 86 -3.87 -24.47 6.93
N GLN A 87 -2.58 -24.13 6.93
CA GLN A 87 -1.52 -24.94 6.31
C GLN A 87 -1.38 -26.34 6.91
N LEU A 88 -1.67 -26.49 8.21
CA LEU A 88 -1.74 -27.76 8.93
C LEU A 88 -3.01 -28.60 8.61
N THR A 89 -3.69 -28.30 7.52
CA THR A 89 -4.87 -29.04 7.02
C THR A 89 -4.61 -29.53 5.61
N THR A 90 -5.46 -30.43 5.11
CA THR A 90 -5.35 -31.00 3.77
C THR A 90 -6.24 -30.28 2.77
N LYS A 91 -7.52 -30.03 3.09
CA LYS A 91 -8.49 -29.41 2.18
C LYS A 91 -8.55 -27.89 2.32
N LEU A 92 -8.25 -27.36 3.50
CA LEU A 92 -8.26 -25.92 3.76
C LEU A 92 -6.89 -25.26 3.63
N ARG A 93 -5.86 -25.99 3.17
CA ARG A 93 -4.48 -25.53 3.03
C ARG A 93 -4.35 -24.19 2.32
N ASP A 94 -5.05 -24.04 1.19
CA ASP A 94 -5.02 -22.84 0.35
C ASP A 94 -6.17 -21.86 0.64
N TYR A 95 -6.97 -22.11 1.66
CA TYR A 95 -8.14 -21.29 1.97
C TYR A 95 -7.73 -19.91 2.49
N ASP A 96 -8.21 -18.85 1.85
CA ASP A 96 -8.07 -17.48 2.35
C ASP A 96 -9.28 -17.10 3.23
N PRO A 97 -9.11 -16.97 4.56
CA PRO A 97 -10.19 -16.63 5.47
C PRO A 97 -10.74 -15.21 5.29
N PHE A 98 -10.02 -14.35 4.59
CA PHE A 98 -10.38 -12.95 4.38
C PHE A 98 -10.94 -12.69 2.98
N SER A 99 -10.85 -13.65 2.07
CA SER A 99 -11.30 -13.52 0.67
C SER A 99 -12.71 -12.94 0.52
N LYS A 100 -13.67 -13.36 1.35
CA LYS A 100 -15.04 -12.79 1.32
C LYS A 100 -15.04 -11.29 1.59
N LEU A 101 -14.32 -10.83 2.62
CA LEU A 101 -14.24 -9.41 2.96
C LEU A 101 -13.62 -8.60 1.83
N LYS A 102 -12.56 -9.12 1.21
CA LYS A 102 -11.88 -8.50 0.06
C LYS A 102 -12.82 -8.33 -1.14
N ARG A 103 -13.62 -9.35 -1.45
CA ARG A 103 -14.59 -9.31 -2.55
C ARG A 103 -15.74 -8.35 -2.25
N ASP A 104 -16.28 -8.42 -1.04
CA ASP A 104 -17.36 -7.51 -0.60
C ASP A 104 -16.90 -6.04 -0.66
N ALA A 105 -15.63 -5.75 -0.32
CA ALA A 105 -15.06 -4.41 -0.43
C ALA A 105 -15.00 -3.90 -1.89
N LEU A 106 -14.65 -4.76 -2.86
CA LEU A 106 -14.69 -4.38 -4.27
C LEU A 106 -16.13 -4.12 -4.75
N TYR A 107 -17.06 -5.02 -4.43
CA TYR A 107 -18.45 -4.87 -4.86
C TYR A 107 -19.13 -3.66 -4.20
N GLY A 108 -18.84 -3.40 -2.93
CA GLY A 108 -19.33 -2.21 -2.21
C GLY A 108 -18.85 -0.89 -2.82
N SER A 109 -17.69 -0.90 -3.47
CA SER A 109 -17.06 0.28 -4.10
C SER A 109 -17.23 0.35 -5.61
N PHE A 110 -17.96 -0.57 -6.25
CA PHE A 110 -17.94 -0.71 -7.71
C PHE A 110 -18.44 0.53 -8.46
N ASN A 111 -19.38 1.30 -7.87
CA ASN A 111 -19.81 2.58 -8.43
C ASN A 111 -18.70 3.64 -8.40
N ALA A 112 -17.89 3.66 -7.34
CA ALA A 112 -16.71 4.52 -7.24
C ALA A 112 -15.66 4.11 -8.28
N VAL A 113 -15.45 2.79 -8.46
CA VAL A 113 -14.57 2.24 -9.50
C VAL A 113 -15.03 2.67 -10.90
N ARG A 114 -16.33 2.59 -11.20
CA ARG A 114 -16.89 3.05 -12.49
C ARG A 114 -16.60 4.54 -12.72
N ALA A 115 -16.87 5.37 -11.71
CA ALA A 115 -16.60 6.80 -11.77
C ALA A 115 -15.11 7.11 -12.01
N LEU A 116 -14.21 6.42 -11.31
CA LEU A 116 -12.77 6.52 -11.52
C LEU A 116 -12.37 6.13 -12.95
N CYS A 117 -12.94 5.06 -13.50
CA CYS A 117 -12.66 4.63 -14.86
C CYS A 117 -13.15 5.65 -15.90
N ASP A 118 -14.31 6.28 -15.68
CA ASP A 118 -14.80 7.37 -16.52
C ASP A 118 -13.87 8.58 -16.49
N PHE A 119 -13.38 8.96 -15.30
CA PHE A 119 -12.38 10.01 -15.15
C PHE A 119 -11.11 9.71 -15.95
N LEU A 120 -10.58 8.50 -15.80
CA LEU A 120 -9.40 8.06 -16.50
C LEU A 120 -9.61 8.14 -18.02
N ARG A 121 -10.75 7.64 -18.52
CA ARG A 121 -11.11 7.70 -19.94
C ARG A 121 -11.16 9.13 -20.47
N TRP A 122 -11.72 10.08 -19.71
CA TRP A 122 -11.84 11.47 -20.14
C TRP A 122 -10.55 12.29 -20.00
N ASN A 123 -9.63 11.87 -19.12
CA ASN A 123 -8.40 12.62 -18.81
C ASN A 123 -7.12 11.95 -19.33
N THR A 124 -7.26 10.95 -20.20
CA THR A 124 -6.14 10.31 -20.93
C THR A 124 -6.27 10.46 -22.46
N PRO A 125 -6.46 11.68 -23.03
CA PRO A 125 -6.38 11.84 -24.47
C PRO A 125 -4.93 11.62 -24.94
N ARG A 126 -4.75 10.91 -26.06
CA ARG A 126 -3.42 10.58 -26.62
C ARG A 126 -2.55 11.82 -26.90
N ASP A 127 -3.19 12.94 -27.19
CA ASP A 127 -2.55 14.23 -27.50
C ASP A 127 -2.62 15.23 -26.33
N ALA A 128 -2.80 14.75 -25.09
CA ALA A 128 -2.84 15.61 -23.91
C ALA A 128 -1.53 16.41 -23.76
N ALA A 129 -1.65 17.71 -23.49
CA ALA A 129 -0.51 18.52 -23.07
C ALA A 129 0.08 17.98 -21.76
N LEU A 130 1.40 18.14 -21.58
CA LEU A 130 2.09 17.67 -20.38
C LEU A 130 1.47 18.25 -19.09
N GLU A 131 1.04 19.50 -19.11
CA GLU A 131 0.37 20.14 -17.96
C GLU A 131 -0.92 19.40 -17.56
N THR A 132 -1.72 18.95 -18.54
CA THR A 132 -2.93 18.17 -18.28
C THR A 132 -2.56 16.80 -17.69
N LEU A 133 -1.53 16.14 -18.21
CA LEU A 133 -1.04 14.87 -17.67
C LEU A 133 -0.57 15.02 -16.23
N GLN A 134 0.15 16.10 -15.93
CA GLN A 134 0.61 16.43 -14.59
C GLN A 134 -0.55 16.61 -13.61
N GLN A 135 -1.57 17.39 -13.97
CA GLN A 135 -2.77 17.59 -13.15
C GLN A 135 -3.52 16.28 -12.90
N THR A 136 -3.67 15.44 -13.92
CA THR A 136 -4.29 14.11 -13.77
C THR A 136 -3.45 13.20 -12.87
N THR A 137 -2.11 13.27 -12.99
CA THR A 137 -1.18 12.51 -12.14
C THR A 137 -1.38 12.86 -10.66
N TYR A 138 -1.42 14.15 -10.30
CA TYR A 138 -1.69 14.57 -8.92
C TYR A 138 -2.99 13.98 -8.38
N ARG A 139 -4.05 14.06 -9.17
CA ARG A 139 -5.37 13.54 -8.76
C ARG A 139 -5.33 12.04 -8.54
N LEU A 140 -4.70 11.28 -9.44
CA LEU A 140 -4.59 9.83 -9.29
C LEU A 140 -3.69 9.42 -8.12
N LEU A 141 -2.63 10.18 -7.82
CA LEU A 141 -1.80 9.97 -6.63
C LEU A 141 -2.62 10.17 -5.34
N GLU A 142 -3.42 11.24 -5.27
CA GLU A 142 -4.28 11.49 -4.11
C GLU A 142 -5.40 10.44 -3.98
N VAL A 143 -5.99 10.01 -5.09
CA VAL A 143 -7.01 8.94 -5.09
C VAL A 143 -6.41 7.59 -4.67
N SER A 144 -5.19 7.27 -5.11
CA SER A 144 -4.45 6.07 -4.68
C SER A 144 -4.06 6.14 -3.19
N LEU A 145 -3.63 7.31 -2.70
CA LEU A 145 -3.32 7.56 -1.30
C LEU A 145 -4.54 7.35 -0.39
N TRP A 146 -5.68 7.94 -0.77
CA TRP A 146 -6.90 7.93 0.03
C TRP A 146 -7.83 6.75 -0.27
N GLY A 147 -7.43 5.77 -1.09
CA GLY A 147 -8.27 4.64 -1.51
C GLY A 147 -9.01 3.98 -0.34
N ASN A 148 -8.31 3.72 0.77
CA ASN A 148 -8.89 3.15 1.99
C ASN A 148 -9.99 4.01 2.64
N ARG A 149 -9.94 5.34 2.49
CA ARG A 149 -10.86 6.28 3.14
C ARG A 149 -11.99 6.73 2.21
N CYS A 150 -11.69 6.85 0.92
CA CYS A 150 -12.69 7.13 -0.10
C CYS A 150 -13.76 6.05 -0.13
N ASP A 151 -13.39 4.77 0.03
CA ASP A 151 -14.35 3.66 0.13
C ASP A 151 -15.34 3.81 1.30
N LEU A 152 -14.83 4.07 2.51
CA LEU A 152 -15.63 4.21 3.74
C LEU A 152 -16.61 5.41 3.68
N SER A 153 -16.22 6.49 3.01
CA SER A 153 -17.06 7.69 2.90
C SER A 153 -18.16 7.53 1.84
N LEU A 154 -17.91 6.74 0.79
CA LEU A 154 -18.86 6.46 -0.29
C LEU A 154 -19.88 5.38 0.10
N SER A 155 -19.48 4.43 0.96
CA SER A 155 -20.36 3.37 1.49
C SER A 155 -21.33 3.82 2.60
N CYS A 156 -21.11 4.98 3.22
CA CYS A 156 -21.95 5.52 4.31
C CYS A 156 -23.16 6.38 3.85
N GLY A 157 -23.59 6.28 2.59
CA GLY A 157 -24.91 6.79 2.16
C GLY A 157 -25.02 8.31 1.93
N ALA A 158 -23.91 9.04 1.79
CA ALA A 158 -23.96 10.35 1.16
C ALA A 158 -24.15 10.18 -0.36
N ASP A 159 -25.00 10.99 -1.00
CA ASP A 159 -25.27 11.02 -2.45
C ASP A 159 -23.97 11.17 -3.27
N SER A 160 -23.30 10.04 -3.51
CA SER A 160 -21.91 10.01 -4.00
C SER A 160 -21.73 9.06 -5.17
N SER A 161 -22.81 8.83 -5.92
CA SER A 161 -22.86 8.07 -7.17
C SER A 161 -22.14 8.77 -8.36
N THR A 162 -21.35 9.81 -8.11
CA THR A 162 -20.68 10.58 -9.17
C THR A 162 -19.20 10.76 -8.90
N LEU A 163 -18.40 10.78 -9.97
CA LEU A 163 -16.98 11.12 -10.01
C LEU A 163 -16.64 12.41 -9.24
N ALA A 164 -17.58 13.35 -9.19
CA ALA A 164 -17.48 14.55 -8.38
C ALA A 164 -17.23 14.22 -6.89
N GLY A 165 -17.84 13.16 -6.35
CA GLY A 165 -17.70 12.78 -4.94
C GLY A 165 -16.28 12.39 -4.54
N SER A 166 -15.63 11.46 -5.27
CA SER A 166 -14.27 11.01 -4.92
C SER A 166 -13.21 12.08 -5.18
N LEU A 167 -13.33 12.86 -6.27
CA LEU A 167 -12.39 13.93 -6.58
C LEU A 167 -12.56 15.16 -5.68
N GLN A 168 -13.80 15.56 -5.38
CA GLN A 168 -14.07 16.62 -4.40
C GLN A 168 -13.65 16.18 -2.99
N LEU A 169 -13.77 14.88 -2.68
CA LEU A 169 -13.27 14.34 -1.41
C LEU A 169 -11.74 14.48 -1.33
N THR A 170 -10.99 14.14 -2.39
CA THR A 170 -9.53 14.35 -2.39
C THR A 170 -9.15 15.83 -2.23
N GLU A 171 -9.90 16.76 -2.84
CA GLU A 171 -9.66 18.21 -2.63
C GLU A 171 -9.87 18.63 -1.16
N ARG A 172 -10.88 18.08 -0.48
CA ARG A 172 -11.13 18.32 0.96
C ARG A 172 -10.11 17.64 1.86
N LEU A 173 -9.55 16.52 1.41
CA LEU A 173 -8.55 15.75 2.16
C LEU A 173 -7.11 16.24 1.94
N ARG A 174 -6.85 17.05 0.90
CA ARG A 174 -5.51 17.58 0.60
C ARG A 174 -4.84 18.29 1.80
N PRO A 175 -5.54 19.11 2.62
CA PRO A 175 -4.95 19.70 3.82
C PRO A 175 -4.52 18.70 4.91
N TYR A 176 -4.97 17.44 4.82
CA TYR A 176 -4.60 16.36 5.73
C TYR A 176 -3.36 15.58 5.26
N ILE A 177 -2.76 15.96 4.13
CA ILE A 177 -1.45 15.44 3.70
C ILE A 177 -0.37 16.29 4.37
N ILE A 178 0.15 15.81 5.50
CA ILE A 178 0.98 16.58 6.44
C ILE A 178 2.48 16.56 6.12
N SER A 179 2.89 15.71 5.18
CA SER A 179 4.20 15.74 4.52
C SER A 179 3.94 15.36 3.08
N ASN A 180 4.09 16.32 2.16
CA ASN A 180 3.65 16.17 0.78
C ASN A 180 4.78 16.42 -0.21
N HIS A 181 5.36 15.32 -0.71
CA HIS A 181 6.41 15.32 -1.73
C HIS A 181 5.82 15.00 -3.13
N ALA A 182 4.53 15.24 -3.37
CA ALA A 182 3.92 14.95 -4.67
C ALA A 182 4.58 15.73 -5.82
N ASP A 183 4.99 16.97 -5.59
CA ASP A 183 5.72 17.78 -6.59
C ASP A 183 7.07 17.14 -6.95
N GLN A 184 7.80 16.64 -5.94
CA GLN A 184 9.07 15.94 -6.13
C GLN A 184 8.86 14.66 -6.96
N LEU A 185 7.83 13.88 -6.64
CA LEU A 185 7.48 12.68 -7.40
C LEU A 185 7.10 13.03 -8.84
N LEU A 186 6.32 14.08 -9.05
CA LEU A 186 5.90 14.49 -10.38
C LEU A 186 7.07 14.97 -11.24
N GLN A 187 7.99 15.75 -10.68
CA GLN A 187 9.22 16.16 -11.36
C GLN A 187 10.06 14.94 -11.75
N HIS A 188 10.18 13.95 -10.86
CA HIS A 188 10.83 12.68 -11.17
C HIS A 188 10.15 11.95 -12.33
N LEU A 189 8.84 11.75 -12.25
CA LEU A 189 8.03 11.14 -13.31
C LEU A 189 8.22 11.86 -14.65
N CYS A 190 8.18 13.20 -14.68
CA CYS A 190 8.38 13.95 -15.92
C CYS A 190 9.76 13.67 -16.56
N ARG A 191 10.81 13.53 -15.76
CA ARG A 191 12.14 13.12 -16.28
C ARG A 191 12.14 11.69 -16.79
N LEU A 192 11.48 10.77 -16.08
CA LEU A 192 11.32 9.39 -16.55
C LEU A 192 10.58 9.35 -17.89
N ARG A 193 9.53 10.15 -18.04
CA ARG A 193 8.78 10.27 -19.29
C ARG A 193 9.64 10.75 -20.46
N VAL A 194 10.48 11.76 -20.25
CA VAL A 194 11.43 12.22 -21.28
C VAL A 194 12.35 11.08 -21.70
N ARG A 195 12.97 10.39 -20.74
CA ARG A 195 13.84 9.23 -21.00
C ARG A 195 13.11 8.11 -21.75
N ASN A 196 11.85 7.82 -21.39
CA ASN A 196 11.03 6.82 -22.06
C ASN A 196 10.72 7.20 -23.52
N LEU A 197 10.40 8.48 -23.76
CA LEU A 197 10.19 9.00 -25.11
C LEU A 197 11.46 8.96 -25.97
N ASP A 198 12.64 9.07 -25.33
CA ASP A 198 13.95 8.91 -25.96
C ASP A 198 14.33 7.42 -26.18
N GLY A 199 13.43 6.48 -25.85
CA GLY A 199 13.58 5.04 -26.10
C GLY A 199 14.13 4.22 -24.93
N GLU A 200 14.35 4.83 -23.76
CA GLU A 200 14.80 4.10 -22.57
C GLU A 200 13.63 3.32 -21.93
N THR A 201 13.88 2.07 -21.52
CA THR A 201 12.87 1.30 -20.78
C THR A 201 12.84 1.75 -19.32
N ILE A 202 11.73 2.36 -18.91
CA ILE A 202 11.50 2.82 -17.54
C ILE A 202 10.73 1.78 -16.74
N LYS A 203 11.26 1.41 -15.58
CA LYS A 203 10.71 0.35 -14.72
C LYS A 203 10.12 0.93 -13.44
N LEU A 204 8.84 0.68 -13.20
CA LEU A 204 8.18 1.04 -11.95
C LEU A 204 7.81 -0.22 -11.16
N HIS A 205 8.12 -0.24 -9.87
CA HIS A 205 7.65 -1.29 -8.97
C HIS A 205 6.59 -0.72 -8.04
N CYS A 206 5.52 -1.46 -7.78
CA CYS A 206 4.47 -1.08 -6.85
C CYS A 206 4.27 -2.18 -5.80
N VAL A 207 4.53 -1.86 -4.54
CA VAL A 207 4.31 -2.75 -3.40
C VAL A 207 2.95 -2.44 -2.80
N LEU A 208 2.01 -3.36 -3.04
CA LEU A 208 0.59 -3.16 -2.73
C LEU A 208 0.29 -3.25 -1.23
N ASP A 209 -0.82 -2.61 -0.84
CA ASP A 209 -1.48 -2.74 0.46
C ASP A 209 -2.78 -3.53 0.29
N ASN A 210 -3.94 -2.86 0.31
CA ASN A 210 -5.25 -3.52 0.36
C ASN A 210 -5.88 -3.81 -1.01
N SER A 211 -6.71 -4.84 -1.01
CA SER A 211 -7.66 -5.18 -2.08
C SER A 211 -8.88 -4.24 -2.08
N GLY A 212 -9.90 -4.53 -2.90
CA GLY A 212 -11.08 -3.70 -3.00
C GLY A 212 -10.82 -2.40 -3.76
N TYR A 213 -11.34 -1.28 -3.26
CA TYR A 213 -11.22 0.00 -3.94
C TYR A 213 -9.77 0.49 -4.05
N GLU A 214 -8.94 0.28 -3.02
CA GLU A 214 -7.53 0.69 -3.06
C GLU A 214 -6.77 0.02 -4.21
N LEU A 215 -6.99 -1.28 -4.43
CA LEU A 215 -6.39 -1.96 -5.57
C LEU A 215 -6.88 -1.40 -6.91
N ALA A 216 -8.16 -1.05 -7.03
CA ALA A 216 -8.70 -0.45 -8.24
C ALA A 216 -8.10 0.94 -8.52
N THR A 217 -7.86 1.75 -7.48
CA THR A 217 -7.20 3.05 -7.62
C THR A 217 -5.73 2.91 -7.99
N ASP A 218 -5.04 1.91 -7.44
CA ASP A 218 -3.65 1.60 -7.81
C ASP A 218 -3.53 1.13 -9.25
N LEU A 219 -4.42 0.23 -9.70
CA LEU A 219 -4.46 -0.23 -11.09
C LEU A 219 -4.72 0.93 -12.06
N ALA A 220 -5.63 1.86 -11.72
CA ALA A 220 -5.90 3.05 -12.52
C ALA A 220 -4.68 3.98 -12.62
N LEU A 221 -3.96 4.20 -11.50
CA LEU A 221 -2.72 4.98 -11.49
C LEU A 221 -1.64 4.32 -12.36
N LEU A 222 -1.43 3.02 -12.19
CA LEU A 222 -0.42 2.27 -12.95
C LEU A 222 -0.74 2.24 -14.45
N ASP A 223 -2.01 2.01 -14.81
CA ASP A 223 -2.49 2.07 -16.20
C ASP A 223 -2.26 3.46 -16.80
N PHE A 224 -2.59 4.53 -16.07
CA PHE A 224 -2.38 5.90 -16.52
C PHE A 224 -0.90 6.20 -16.76
N LEU A 225 -0.03 5.88 -15.80
CA LEU A 225 1.41 6.13 -15.91
C LEU A 225 2.02 5.39 -17.11
N HIS A 226 1.56 4.16 -17.36
CA HIS A 226 2.01 3.39 -18.51
C HIS A 226 1.46 3.97 -19.83
N GLU A 227 0.16 4.22 -19.92
CA GLU A 227 -0.51 4.72 -21.13
C GLU A 227 0.04 6.08 -21.58
N THR A 228 0.44 6.92 -20.62
CA THR A 228 0.99 8.26 -20.88
C THR A 228 2.51 8.30 -20.96
N GLN A 229 3.13 7.11 -21.03
CA GLN A 229 4.57 6.90 -21.22
C GLN A 229 5.45 7.46 -20.10
N TYR A 230 4.94 7.63 -18.89
CA TYR A 230 5.80 7.84 -17.72
C TYR A 230 6.66 6.60 -17.43
N VAL A 231 6.13 5.41 -17.71
CA VAL A 231 6.79 4.12 -17.47
C VAL A 231 6.59 3.18 -18.66
N SER A 232 7.51 2.22 -18.83
CA SER A 232 7.44 1.20 -19.88
C SER A 232 7.02 -0.16 -19.31
N THR A 233 7.47 -0.50 -18.10
CA THR A 233 7.13 -1.76 -17.44
C THR A 233 6.75 -1.56 -15.98
N VAL A 234 5.83 -2.39 -15.48
CA VAL A 234 5.38 -2.35 -14.08
C VAL A 234 5.58 -3.71 -13.42
N THR A 235 6.20 -3.74 -12.24
CA THR A 235 6.23 -4.94 -11.38
C THR A 235 5.35 -4.71 -10.16
N ILE A 236 4.27 -5.47 -10.06
CA ILE A 236 3.32 -5.44 -8.95
C ILE A 236 3.73 -6.49 -7.92
N HIS A 237 3.97 -6.05 -6.68
CA HIS A 237 4.32 -6.92 -5.55
C HIS A 237 3.10 -7.10 -4.64
N ALA A 238 2.59 -8.32 -4.62
CA ALA A 238 1.51 -8.80 -3.78
C ALA A 238 2.06 -9.62 -2.59
N LYS A 239 1.19 -10.01 -1.66
CA LYS A 239 1.54 -10.87 -0.51
C LYS A 239 1.46 -12.35 -0.88
N ALA A 240 2.41 -13.15 -0.37
CA ALA A 240 2.51 -14.59 -0.60
C ALA A 240 1.39 -15.39 0.09
N ILE A 241 0.90 -14.88 1.23
CA ILE A 241 -0.11 -15.54 2.08
C ILE A 241 -1.24 -14.55 2.46
N PRO A 242 -2.40 -15.02 2.96
CA PRO A 242 -3.42 -14.14 3.52
C PRO A 242 -2.81 -13.28 4.64
N TRP A 243 -2.82 -11.97 4.44
CA TRP A 243 -2.03 -11.03 5.24
C TRP A 243 -2.87 -9.81 5.60
N TYR A 244 -2.73 -9.33 6.85
CA TYR A 244 -3.35 -8.09 7.34
C TYR A 244 -4.82 -7.88 6.94
N VAL A 245 -5.59 -8.98 6.93
CA VAL A 245 -6.99 -9.07 6.49
C VAL A 245 -7.19 -8.72 5.00
N SER A 246 -6.94 -7.48 4.61
CA SER A 246 -7.30 -6.94 3.30
C SER A 246 -6.18 -6.94 2.29
N ASP A 247 -4.93 -7.28 2.67
CA ASP A 247 -3.80 -7.18 1.76
C ASP A 247 -3.97 -8.04 0.50
N VAL A 248 -3.52 -7.48 -0.62
CA VAL A 248 -3.63 -8.11 -1.94
C VAL A 248 -2.70 -9.30 -2.03
N MET A 249 -3.27 -10.49 -2.28
CA MET A 249 -2.54 -11.63 -2.82
C MET A 249 -2.62 -11.65 -4.35
N ARG A 250 -1.73 -12.43 -4.99
CA ARG A 250 -1.78 -12.66 -6.45
C ARG A 250 -3.18 -13.05 -6.93
N ARG A 251 -3.85 -13.97 -6.21
CA ARG A 251 -5.22 -14.41 -6.53
C ARG A 251 -6.28 -13.32 -6.42
N ASP A 252 -6.10 -12.37 -5.50
CA ASP A 252 -7.02 -11.24 -5.33
C ASP A 252 -6.88 -10.28 -6.50
N LEU A 253 -5.63 -9.98 -6.92
CA LEU A 253 -5.34 -9.17 -8.11
C LEU A 253 -6.02 -9.74 -9.36
N PHE A 254 -5.78 -11.01 -9.68
CA PHE A 254 -6.37 -11.64 -10.87
C PHE A 254 -7.88 -11.83 -10.75
N TRP A 255 -8.42 -11.96 -9.54
CA TRP A 255 -9.87 -11.92 -9.35
C TRP A 255 -10.42 -10.53 -9.65
N THR A 256 -9.85 -9.47 -9.08
CA THR A 256 -10.26 -8.09 -9.35
C THR A 256 -10.18 -7.76 -10.84
N LEU A 257 -9.07 -8.10 -11.52
CA LEU A 257 -8.92 -7.84 -12.96
C LEU A 257 -10.01 -8.51 -13.82
N ARG A 258 -10.45 -9.71 -13.45
CA ARG A 258 -11.56 -10.39 -14.13
C ARG A 258 -12.89 -9.69 -13.86
N GLU A 259 -13.17 -9.30 -12.62
CA GLU A 259 -14.40 -8.55 -12.31
C GLU A 259 -14.44 -7.18 -13.02
N LEU A 260 -13.28 -6.55 -13.23
CA LEU A 260 -13.20 -5.32 -14.02
C LEU A 260 -13.47 -5.59 -15.51
N GLU A 261 -12.87 -6.63 -16.09
CA GLU A 261 -13.05 -7.05 -17.48
C GLU A 261 -14.50 -7.49 -17.79
N ASP A 262 -15.12 -8.24 -16.89
CA ASP A 262 -16.51 -8.72 -16.99
C ASP A 262 -17.56 -7.64 -16.67
N SER A 263 -17.11 -6.41 -16.35
CA SER A 263 -17.98 -5.28 -16.05
C SER A 263 -18.85 -4.90 -17.25
N ASP A 264 -20.12 -4.62 -16.99
CA ASP A 264 -21.06 -4.03 -17.96
C ASP A 264 -20.76 -2.55 -18.28
N HIS A 265 -19.82 -1.94 -17.54
CA HIS A 265 -19.42 -0.55 -17.72
C HIS A 265 -18.18 -0.45 -18.60
N ALA A 266 -18.34 0.11 -19.81
CA ALA A 266 -17.30 0.13 -20.83
C ALA A 266 -15.93 0.70 -20.39
N ALA A 267 -15.90 1.76 -19.57
CA ALA A 267 -14.61 2.29 -19.09
C ALA A 267 -13.91 1.35 -18.11
N THR A 268 -14.69 0.63 -17.29
CA THR A 268 -14.19 -0.33 -16.30
C THR A 268 -13.70 -1.59 -16.99
N GLN A 269 -14.49 -2.13 -17.92
CA GLN A 269 -14.06 -3.21 -18.82
C GLN A 269 -12.74 -2.89 -19.51
N ALA A 270 -12.65 -1.71 -20.13
CA ALA A 270 -11.44 -1.31 -20.83
C ALA A 270 -10.20 -1.20 -19.91
N LEU A 271 -10.37 -0.80 -18.64
CA LEU A 271 -9.26 -0.82 -17.68
C LEU A 271 -8.81 -2.26 -17.38
N GLY A 272 -9.76 -3.16 -17.10
CA GLY A 272 -9.49 -4.58 -16.86
C GLY A 272 -8.75 -5.23 -18.02
N GLU A 273 -9.26 -5.05 -19.24
CA GLU A 273 -8.64 -5.55 -20.48
C GLU A 273 -7.22 -5.02 -20.69
N ARG A 274 -6.99 -3.71 -20.53
CA ARG A 274 -5.64 -3.12 -20.69
C ARG A 274 -4.65 -3.66 -19.68
N CYS A 275 -5.03 -3.74 -18.41
CA CYS A 275 -4.17 -4.29 -17.36
C CYS A 275 -3.83 -5.76 -17.62
N GLN A 276 -4.82 -6.60 -17.95
CA GLN A 276 -4.58 -8.01 -18.26
C GLN A 276 -3.73 -8.20 -19.50
N ARG A 277 -3.99 -7.45 -20.57
CA ARG A 277 -3.20 -7.49 -21.80
C ARG A 277 -1.72 -7.16 -21.53
N ARG A 278 -1.43 -6.13 -20.72
CA ARG A 278 -0.04 -5.80 -20.35
C ARG A 278 0.65 -6.89 -19.55
N ILE A 279 -0.09 -7.62 -18.71
CA ILE A 279 0.45 -8.79 -18.01
C ILE A 279 0.78 -9.90 -19.02
N MET A 280 -0.13 -10.20 -19.95
CA MET A 280 0.08 -11.24 -20.99
C MET A 280 1.23 -10.90 -21.94
N GLU A 281 1.41 -9.61 -22.27
CA GLU A 281 2.48 -9.11 -23.15
C GLU A 281 3.84 -9.00 -22.42
N GLY A 282 3.91 -9.25 -21.12
CA GLY A 282 5.14 -9.11 -20.33
C GLY A 282 5.57 -7.65 -20.09
N ALA A 283 4.67 -6.69 -20.30
CA ALA A 283 4.88 -5.31 -19.91
C ALA A 283 4.64 -5.12 -18.40
N TRP A 284 3.72 -5.90 -17.82
CA TRP A 284 3.44 -5.93 -16.39
C TRP A 284 3.77 -7.31 -15.79
N TYR A 285 4.37 -7.32 -14.61
CA TYR A 285 4.74 -8.52 -13.87
C TYR A 285 4.03 -8.56 -12.51
N VAL A 286 3.65 -9.75 -12.05
CA VAL A 286 3.01 -9.94 -10.74
C VAL A 286 3.84 -10.90 -9.88
N MET A 287 4.42 -10.38 -8.81
CA MET A 287 5.29 -11.10 -7.89
C MET A 287 4.66 -11.18 -6.49
N ASP A 288 4.98 -12.22 -5.75
CA ASP A 288 4.53 -12.42 -4.37
C ASP A 288 5.64 -13.04 -3.51
N ASP A 289 6.81 -12.40 -3.53
CA ASP A 289 7.96 -12.84 -2.74
C ASP A 289 7.62 -12.92 -1.24
N ILE A 290 8.03 -14.02 -0.60
CA ILE A 290 7.77 -14.30 0.81
C ILE A 290 8.32 -13.23 1.75
N PHE A 291 9.32 -12.45 1.35
CA PHE A 291 9.88 -11.36 2.16
C PHE A 291 8.81 -10.34 2.57
N TRP A 292 7.83 -10.07 1.70
CA TRP A 292 6.75 -9.13 2.00
C TRP A 292 5.89 -9.59 3.20
N THR A 293 5.84 -10.89 3.46
CA THR A 293 5.09 -11.54 4.55
C THR A 293 5.99 -12.08 5.67
N GLN A 294 7.26 -11.67 5.72
CA GLN A 294 8.16 -11.92 6.85
C GLN A 294 8.10 -10.77 7.88
N SER A 295 8.72 -10.96 9.04
CA SER A 295 8.75 -9.96 10.12
C SER A 295 9.80 -8.86 9.96
N PHE A 296 10.66 -8.95 8.95
CA PHE A 296 11.78 -8.02 8.77
C PHE A 296 11.30 -6.65 8.29
N ASP A 297 12.00 -5.63 8.75
CA ASP A 297 11.95 -4.30 8.14
C ASP A 297 12.74 -4.27 6.83
N TYR A 298 12.52 -3.25 6.01
CA TYR A 298 13.11 -3.19 4.66
C TYR A 298 14.61 -2.89 4.68
N ALA A 299 15.16 -2.32 5.74
CA ALA A 299 16.60 -2.10 5.86
C ALA A 299 17.39 -3.42 5.93
N GLU A 300 16.74 -4.52 6.34
CA GLU A 300 17.36 -5.85 6.37
C GLU A 300 17.31 -6.57 5.01
N MET A 301 16.58 -6.06 4.02
CA MET A 301 16.33 -6.75 2.74
C MET A 301 17.63 -7.04 1.98
N ALA A 302 18.59 -6.11 1.95
CA ALA A 302 19.87 -6.29 1.27
C ALA A 302 20.66 -7.50 1.78
N THR A 303 20.52 -7.82 3.07
CA THR A 303 21.22 -8.95 3.70
C THR A 303 20.39 -10.23 3.63
N ARG A 304 19.08 -10.14 3.90
CA ARG A 304 18.21 -11.31 4.06
C ARG A 304 17.59 -11.81 2.75
N ARG A 305 17.33 -10.90 1.80
CA ARG A 305 16.82 -11.24 0.47
C ARG A 305 17.50 -10.42 -0.64
N PRO A 306 18.82 -10.62 -0.86
CA PRO A 306 19.60 -9.81 -1.78
C PRO A 306 19.05 -9.81 -3.21
N ASP A 307 18.52 -10.92 -3.71
CA ASP A 307 17.94 -10.98 -5.06
C ASP A 307 16.74 -10.04 -5.21
N LEU A 308 15.89 -9.93 -4.20
CA LEU A 308 14.76 -9.00 -4.19
C LEU A 308 15.27 -7.55 -4.11
N TYR A 309 16.28 -7.28 -3.27
CA TYR A 309 16.88 -5.95 -3.19
C TYR A 309 17.48 -5.51 -4.53
N GLU A 310 18.23 -6.39 -5.20
CA GLU A 310 18.80 -6.14 -6.53
C GLU A 310 17.73 -5.95 -7.60
N LEU A 311 16.63 -6.70 -7.51
CA LEU A 311 15.48 -6.52 -8.37
C LEU A 311 14.85 -5.13 -8.18
N LEU A 312 14.66 -4.67 -6.94
CA LEU A 312 14.19 -3.31 -6.65
C LEU A 312 15.19 -2.24 -7.11
N ARG A 313 16.50 -2.52 -6.96
CA ARG A 313 17.59 -1.63 -7.39
C ARG A 313 17.62 -1.43 -8.91
N SER A 314 17.05 -2.38 -9.66
CA SER A 314 16.93 -2.27 -11.11
C SER A 314 15.78 -1.37 -11.59
N ALA A 315 14.89 -0.93 -10.68
CA ALA A 315 13.76 -0.06 -10.99
C ALA A 315 14.16 1.43 -11.00
N ASP A 316 13.39 2.26 -11.72
CA ASP A 316 13.52 3.73 -11.73
C ASP A 316 12.67 4.40 -10.64
N LEU A 317 11.65 3.69 -10.15
CA LEU A 317 10.72 4.13 -9.12
C LEU A 317 10.12 2.92 -8.38
N VAL A 318 10.09 2.96 -7.06
CA VAL A 318 9.29 2.04 -6.23
C VAL A 318 8.22 2.82 -5.47
N LEU A 319 6.96 2.49 -5.71
CA LEU A 319 5.82 2.97 -4.94
C LEU A 319 5.49 1.98 -3.82
N PHE A 320 5.39 2.46 -2.58
CA PHE A 320 4.96 1.71 -1.42
C PHE A 320 3.60 2.22 -0.96
N LYS A 321 2.60 1.34 -0.91
CA LYS A 321 1.24 1.69 -0.50
C LYS A 321 1.01 1.40 0.99
N GLY A 322 0.30 2.28 1.66
CA GLY A 322 -0.31 1.96 2.95
C GLY A 322 0.61 1.98 4.17
N ASP A 323 0.01 1.67 5.31
CA ASP A 323 0.61 1.88 6.63
C ASP A 323 1.68 0.82 6.97
N LEU A 324 1.41 -0.46 6.69
CA LEU A 324 2.37 -1.53 7.00
C LEU A 324 3.66 -1.41 6.20
N ASN A 325 3.57 -1.07 4.90
CA ASN A 325 4.76 -0.81 4.09
C ASN A 325 5.57 0.36 4.66
N TYR A 326 4.91 1.43 5.13
CA TYR A 326 5.61 2.54 5.77
C TYR A 326 6.30 2.12 7.06
N ARG A 327 5.61 1.36 7.93
CA ARG A 327 6.19 0.82 9.15
C ARG A 327 7.43 -0.03 8.85
N LYS A 328 7.37 -0.91 7.85
CA LYS A 328 8.54 -1.68 7.39
C LYS A 328 9.63 -0.82 6.76
N LEU A 329 9.31 0.28 6.08
CA LEU A 329 10.30 1.23 5.56
C LEU A 329 11.09 1.89 6.70
N VAL A 330 10.41 2.27 7.79
CA VAL A 330 11.03 2.99 8.92
C VAL A 330 11.40 2.10 10.11
N GLY A 331 11.22 0.78 9.99
CA GLY A 331 11.52 -0.20 11.03
C GLY A 331 10.57 -0.22 12.22
N ASP A 332 9.39 0.40 12.11
CA ASP A 332 8.38 0.48 13.18
C ASP A 332 8.95 1.01 14.52
N LEU A 333 9.90 1.94 14.43
CA LEU A 333 10.59 2.53 15.58
C LEU A 333 9.90 3.81 16.06
N SER A 334 10.12 4.15 17.33
CA SER A 334 9.66 5.40 17.96
C SER A 334 10.52 6.60 17.52
N TRP A 335 10.42 6.95 16.23
CA TRP A 335 11.09 8.13 15.69
C TRP A 335 10.53 9.43 16.27
N SER A 336 11.39 10.43 16.46
CA SER A 336 10.87 11.80 16.53
C SER A 336 10.29 12.15 15.16
N PRO A 337 9.05 12.68 15.07
CA PRO A 337 8.38 12.96 13.79
C PRO A 337 9.16 13.85 12.82
N THR A 338 10.10 14.65 13.33
CA THR A 338 10.92 15.59 12.55
C THR A 338 12.21 14.96 12.00
N VAL A 339 12.55 13.73 12.41
CA VAL A 339 13.70 13.01 11.84
C VAL A 339 13.51 12.89 10.33
N PRO A 340 14.49 13.24 9.48
CA PRO A 340 14.31 13.16 8.03
C PRO A 340 13.91 11.75 7.58
N PHE A 341 12.93 11.65 6.68
CA PHE A 341 12.44 10.36 6.16
C PHE A 341 13.58 9.47 5.63
N LYS A 342 14.53 10.07 4.90
CA LYS A 342 15.74 9.40 4.40
C LYS A 342 16.55 8.71 5.52
N HIS A 343 16.69 9.34 6.69
CA HIS A 343 17.38 8.74 7.83
C HIS A 343 16.57 7.59 8.43
N ALA A 344 15.25 7.75 8.53
CA ALA A 344 14.36 6.71 9.05
C ALA A 344 14.36 5.43 8.20
N LEU A 345 14.70 5.52 6.90
CA LEU A 345 14.87 4.35 6.02
C LEU A 345 16.06 3.44 6.39
N ARG A 346 16.96 3.89 7.28
CA ARG A 346 18.08 3.08 7.80
C ARG A 346 18.94 2.41 6.70
N GLY A 347 19.12 3.11 5.58
CA GLY A 347 19.91 2.65 4.44
C GLY A 347 19.15 1.86 3.38
N PHE A 348 17.84 1.64 3.54
CA PHE A 348 16.99 1.10 2.48
C PHE A 348 16.78 2.14 1.37
N GLU A 349 17.70 2.15 0.40
CA GLU A 349 17.67 3.05 -0.75
C GLU A 349 17.99 2.26 -2.04
N PRO A 350 17.14 1.29 -2.44
CA PRO A 350 17.40 0.52 -3.65
C PRO A 350 17.36 1.41 -4.91
N THR A 351 16.47 2.41 -4.94
CA THR A 351 16.32 3.38 -6.03
C THR A 351 15.53 4.59 -5.50
N PHE A 352 14.93 5.40 -6.38
CA PHE A 352 13.94 6.40 -5.98
C PHE A 352 12.69 5.71 -5.43
N VAL A 353 12.37 5.97 -4.17
CA VAL A 353 11.20 5.38 -3.48
C VAL A 353 10.19 6.46 -3.15
N CYS A 354 8.91 6.12 -3.22
CA CYS A 354 7.83 6.96 -2.73
C CYS A 354 6.85 6.13 -1.88
N ALA A 355 6.55 6.61 -0.68
CA ALA A 355 5.53 6.03 0.19
C ALA A 355 4.25 6.86 0.14
N LEU A 356 3.13 6.21 -0.17
CA LEU A 356 1.77 6.76 -0.13
C LEU A 356 1.03 6.15 1.07
N ARG A 357 0.95 6.88 2.17
CA ARG A 357 0.52 6.33 3.46
C ARG A 357 -0.53 7.19 4.15
N THR A 358 -1.69 6.61 4.45
CA THR A 358 -2.58 7.12 5.51
C THR A 358 -2.08 6.64 6.88
N LEU A 359 -2.01 7.52 7.88
CA LEU A 359 -1.40 7.23 9.18
C LEU A 359 -2.33 6.36 10.06
N LYS A 360 -1.92 5.12 10.34
CA LYS A 360 -2.65 4.16 11.20
C LYS A 360 -1.77 3.52 12.28
N ALA A 361 -0.59 4.11 12.54
CA ALA A 361 0.39 3.61 13.49
C ALA A 361 1.26 4.74 14.05
N ASP A 362 1.72 4.57 15.28
CA ASP A 362 2.51 5.50 16.11
C ASP A 362 3.99 5.62 15.70
N THR A 363 4.27 5.51 14.40
CA THR A 363 5.58 5.77 13.82
C THR A 363 5.45 6.71 12.64
N VAL A 364 6.27 7.75 12.57
CA VAL A 364 6.34 8.68 11.44
C VAL A 364 7.66 9.44 11.48
N ALA A 365 8.12 9.87 10.31
CA ALA A 365 9.32 10.67 10.14
C ALA A 365 9.06 11.76 9.07
N GLY A 366 9.94 12.75 8.97
CA GLY A 366 9.97 13.72 7.88
C GLY A 366 8.82 14.73 7.87
N ILE A 367 8.28 15.09 9.04
CA ILE A 367 7.24 16.12 9.17
C ILE A 367 7.88 17.44 9.65
N ASP A 368 7.43 18.55 9.09
CA ASP A 368 7.84 19.88 9.54
C ASP A 368 7.46 20.11 11.02
N PRO A 369 8.37 20.67 11.85
CA PRO A 369 8.10 20.88 13.28
C PRO A 369 6.85 21.71 13.58
N VAL A 370 6.50 22.67 12.72
CA VAL A 370 5.28 23.48 12.85
C VAL A 370 4.07 22.60 12.62
N THR A 371 4.05 21.82 11.55
CA THR A 371 2.97 20.89 11.25
C THR A 371 2.78 19.85 12.35
N VAL A 372 3.86 19.27 12.91
CA VAL A 372 3.79 18.36 14.06
C VAL A 372 3.06 19.01 15.24
N SER A 373 3.42 20.26 15.54
CA SER A 373 2.81 21.00 16.65
C SER A 373 1.33 21.28 16.40
N GLU A 374 0.96 21.65 15.17
CA GLU A 374 -0.42 21.93 14.79
C GLU A 374 -1.31 20.69 14.85
N VAL A 375 -0.87 19.55 14.31
CA VAL A 375 -1.67 18.32 14.31
C VAL A 375 -1.81 17.74 15.71
N ALA A 376 -0.74 17.77 16.51
CA ALA A 376 -0.77 17.31 17.91
C ALA A 376 -1.71 18.14 18.79
N GLN A 377 -1.87 19.45 18.49
CA GLN A 377 -2.86 20.29 19.18
C GLN A 377 -4.30 19.98 18.76
N ARG A 378 -4.52 19.58 17.51
CA ARG A 378 -5.87 19.28 16.98
C ARG A 378 -6.36 17.89 17.38
N SER A 379 -5.49 16.90 17.37
CA SER A 379 -5.83 15.50 17.63
C SER A 379 -4.66 14.80 18.31
N PRO A 380 -4.78 14.39 19.59
CA PRO A 380 -3.72 13.66 20.29
C PRO A 380 -3.34 12.34 19.61
N ASP A 381 -4.31 11.68 18.97
CA ASP A 381 -4.17 10.36 18.32
C ASP A 381 -3.97 10.46 16.81
N TRP A 382 -3.51 11.61 16.30
CA TRP A 382 -3.41 11.91 14.86
C TRP A 382 -2.62 10.88 14.02
N MET A 383 -1.71 10.11 14.64
CA MET A 383 -0.93 9.08 13.95
C MET A 383 -1.68 7.76 13.72
N VAL A 384 -2.78 7.51 14.42
CA VAL A 384 -3.43 6.18 14.45
C VAL A 384 -4.87 6.18 13.92
N THR A 385 -5.44 7.33 13.60
CA THR A 385 -6.85 7.47 13.21
C THR A 385 -7.14 7.22 11.72
N GLY A 386 -6.12 7.18 10.87
CA GLY A 386 -6.28 7.19 9.41
C GLY A 386 -6.70 8.57 8.87
N GLU A 387 -6.69 9.59 9.70
CA GLU A 387 -7.23 10.91 9.35
C GLU A 387 -6.25 11.77 8.55
N TYR A 388 -4.95 11.54 8.77
CA TYR A 388 -3.85 12.21 8.12
C TYR A 388 -3.10 11.27 7.19
N ALA A 389 -2.34 11.85 6.25
CA ALA A 389 -1.55 11.10 5.29
C ALA A 389 -0.21 11.77 4.99
N VAL A 390 0.70 10.99 4.42
CA VAL A 390 1.97 11.47 3.90
C VAL A 390 2.22 10.91 2.49
N ILE A 391 2.82 11.75 1.65
CA ILE A 391 3.47 11.39 0.40
C ILE A 391 4.94 11.72 0.60
N GLN A 392 5.78 10.71 0.76
CA GLN A 392 7.20 10.91 1.08
C GLN A 392 8.09 10.21 0.10
N CYS A 393 9.05 10.96 -0.44
CA CYS A 393 10.04 10.45 -1.39
C CYS A 393 11.44 10.43 -0.78
N ALA A 394 12.24 9.45 -1.18
CA ALA A 394 13.66 9.35 -0.85
C ALA A 394 14.42 8.60 -1.97
N GLY A 395 15.75 8.58 -1.87
CA GLY A 395 16.62 7.97 -2.87
C GLY A 395 17.30 9.00 -3.77
N VAL A 396 18.34 8.55 -4.47
CA VAL A 396 19.15 9.40 -5.35
C VAL A 396 18.47 9.46 -6.70
N GLU A 397 18.19 10.67 -7.17
CA GLU A 397 17.88 10.90 -8.57
C GLU A 397 19.11 10.48 -9.37
N HIS A 398 19.03 9.40 -10.16
CA HIS A 398 20.07 9.11 -11.12
C HIS A 398 20.09 10.26 -12.14
N ALA A 399 20.99 11.21 -11.91
CA ALA A 399 21.16 12.42 -12.70
C ALA A 399 21.66 12.07 -14.10
N LYS A 400 20.74 11.64 -14.96
CA LYS A 400 20.89 11.61 -16.41
C LYS A 400 19.70 12.37 -17.01
N GLY A 401 19.64 13.67 -16.75
CA GLY A 401 18.62 14.55 -17.32
C GLY A 401 18.89 16.02 -17.00
N PRO A 402 18.50 16.96 -17.87
CA PRO A 402 18.78 18.38 -17.68
C PRO A 402 18.05 18.90 -16.43
N SER A 403 18.78 19.66 -15.61
CA SER A 403 18.26 20.36 -14.45
C SER A 403 17.24 21.40 -14.88
N PHE A 404 15.96 21.21 -14.52
CA PHE A 404 14.96 22.27 -14.62
C PHE A 404 15.14 23.22 -13.43
N VAL A 405 15.45 24.48 -13.72
CA VAL A 405 15.54 25.55 -12.72
C VAL A 405 14.11 25.85 -12.22
N PRO A 406 13.85 25.91 -10.91
CA PRO A 406 12.55 26.30 -10.38
C PRO A 406 12.20 27.73 -10.78
N THR A 407 10.99 27.94 -11.29
CA THR A 407 10.41 29.27 -11.52
C THR A 407 10.21 29.98 -10.18
N PRO A 408 10.57 31.27 -10.03
CA PRO A 408 10.39 31.97 -8.75
C PRO A 408 8.91 32.16 -8.41
N GLU A 409 8.57 31.94 -7.14
CA GLU A 409 7.27 32.22 -6.54
C GLU A 409 6.84 33.69 -6.76
N ILE A 410 5.62 33.87 -7.25
CA ILE A 410 4.95 35.18 -7.30
C ILE A 410 4.43 35.49 -5.89
N ALA A 411 5.24 36.17 -5.09
CA ALA A 411 4.77 36.88 -3.91
C ALA A 411 4.32 38.29 -4.30
N GLY A 412 3.03 38.61 -4.09
CA GLY A 412 2.59 40.00 -4.23
C GLY A 412 1.10 40.24 -4.01
N SER A 413 0.76 40.77 -2.82
CA SER A 413 -0.44 41.59 -2.60
C SER A 413 -0.11 42.73 -1.62
N PRO A 414 -0.81 43.87 -1.68
CA PRO A 414 -0.18 45.16 -1.98
C PRO A 414 -0.03 46.07 -0.75
N LYS A 415 0.98 46.95 -0.77
CA LYS A 415 0.98 48.19 0.03
C LYS A 415 1.41 49.41 -0.79
N LYS A 416 0.62 50.47 -0.61
CA LYS A 416 0.68 51.79 -1.24
C LYS A 416 1.94 52.57 -0.82
N SER A 417 2.53 53.34 -1.73
CA SER A 417 2.53 54.82 -1.69
C SER A 417 3.71 55.45 -2.46
N SER A 418 3.37 56.48 -3.25
CA SER A 418 4.09 57.75 -3.52
C SER A 418 5.35 57.80 -4.41
N THR A 419 5.13 58.41 -5.60
CA THR A 419 5.80 59.65 -6.07
C THR A 419 6.86 59.59 -7.19
N ILE A 420 6.36 59.85 -8.42
CA ILE A 420 6.80 60.87 -9.42
C ILE A 420 8.08 60.67 -10.30
N LYS A 421 7.82 60.85 -11.61
CA LYS A 421 8.61 61.41 -12.76
C LYS A 421 9.41 60.48 -13.71
N THR A 422 8.79 60.30 -14.89
CA THR A 422 9.27 60.54 -16.28
C THR A 422 10.71 60.16 -16.65
N VAL A 423 10.87 59.39 -17.74
CA VAL A 423 11.40 59.84 -19.04
C VAL A 423 10.91 58.87 -20.16
N ARG A 424 10.59 59.46 -21.32
CA ARG A 424 10.23 58.87 -22.62
C ARG A 424 11.51 58.55 -23.42
N GLU A 425 11.47 57.51 -24.25
CA GLU A 425 12.03 57.40 -25.63
C GLU A 425 11.85 55.92 -26.06
N SER A 426 10.97 55.50 -26.98
CA SER A 426 10.85 55.70 -28.44
C SER A 426 11.97 55.09 -29.30
N GLY A 427 11.59 54.17 -30.20
CA GLY A 427 12.32 53.84 -31.45
C GLY A 427 12.67 52.37 -31.61
N THR A 428 11.85 51.54 -32.27
CA THR A 428 11.98 51.11 -33.70
C THR A 428 13.22 50.24 -33.97
N SER A 429 13.04 48.94 -34.22
CA SER A 429 12.73 48.29 -35.51
C SER A 429 13.99 47.92 -36.30
N ALA A 430 14.17 46.62 -36.59
CA ALA A 430 14.36 46.07 -37.95
C ALA A 430 15.03 44.68 -37.91
N SER A 431 14.37 43.75 -38.61
CA SER A 431 14.82 42.43 -39.06
C SER A 431 15.96 42.49 -40.08
N VAL A 432 16.30 41.32 -40.67
CA VAL A 432 17.12 41.00 -41.88
C VAL A 432 18.39 40.22 -41.47
N HIS A 433 18.81 39.06 -42.00
CA HIS A 433 18.31 38.07 -42.96
C HIS A 433 19.39 36.95 -43.08
N THR A 434 18.96 35.72 -43.36
CA THR A 434 19.54 34.68 -44.27
C THR A 434 20.89 33.94 -44.02
N ALA A 435 20.82 32.68 -44.47
CA ALA A 435 21.84 31.77 -45.07
C ALA A 435 22.47 30.76 -44.10
N VAL A 436 22.07 29.48 -44.10
CA VAL A 436 22.31 28.39 -45.09
C VAL A 436 23.80 28.08 -45.31
N SER A 437 24.22 26.90 -44.85
CA SER A 437 25.12 26.04 -45.63
C SER A 437 25.00 24.57 -45.23
N VAL A 438 24.96 23.78 -46.29
CA VAL A 438 24.96 22.32 -46.39
C VAL A 438 26.40 21.84 -46.42
N HIS A 439 26.73 20.75 -45.72
CA HIS A 439 27.79 19.86 -46.16
C HIS A 439 27.37 18.40 -46.01
N GLN A 440 27.54 17.70 -47.12
CA GLN A 440 27.35 16.29 -47.36
C GLN A 440 28.67 15.83 -47.99
N GLU A 441 29.32 14.81 -47.44
CA GLU A 441 30.31 14.02 -48.18
C GLU A 441 30.18 12.53 -47.81
N GLN A 442 30.15 11.73 -48.87
CA GLN A 442 30.30 10.27 -48.97
C GLN A 442 31.81 9.92 -48.75
N SER A 443 32.34 8.69 -48.64
CA SER A 443 32.01 7.37 -49.18
C SER A 443 33.02 6.32 -48.63
N SER A 444 32.69 5.02 -48.82
CA SER A 444 33.59 3.87 -49.14
C SER A 444 34.49 3.28 -48.03
N ASP A 445 34.78 1.96 -47.94
CA ASP A 445 34.23 0.68 -48.44
C ASP A 445 35.15 -0.46 -47.93
N ILE A 446 34.61 -1.69 -47.77
CA ILE A 446 35.21 -3.03 -48.06
C ILE A 446 36.36 -3.57 -47.10
N HIS A 447 36.53 -4.85 -46.66
CA HIS A 447 36.28 -6.27 -47.06
C HIS A 447 36.19 -7.18 -45.79
N GLN A 448 35.31 -8.22 -45.67
CA GLN A 448 35.50 -9.70 -45.91
C GLN A 448 36.65 -10.41 -45.11
N GLU A 449 36.60 -11.64 -44.58
CA GLU A 449 35.79 -12.86 -44.82
C GLU A 449 36.05 -14.00 -43.78
N ALA A 450 35.10 -14.98 -43.70
CA ALA A 450 35.25 -16.47 -43.52
C ALA A 450 35.78 -17.07 -42.19
N LYS A 451 35.44 -18.27 -41.65
CA LYS A 451 34.69 -19.54 -41.95
C LYS A 451 34.64 -20.33 -40.60
N GLY A 452 33.84 -21.36 -40.27
CA GLY A 452 32.89 -22.22 -41.01
C GLY A 452 32.26 -23.35 -40.14
N SER A 453 31.31 -24.07 -40.75
CA SER A 453 30.76 -25.46 -40.58
C SER A 453 30.57 -26.09 -39.18
N SER A 454 29.44 -26.77 -38.86
CA SER A 454 29.03 -28.06 -39.46
C SER A 454 27.65 -28.58 -38.97
N HIS A 455 27.02 -29.39 -39.86
CA HIS A 455 26.04 -30.50 -39.74
C HIS A 455 25.51 -30.95 -38.34
N ALA A 456 24.32 -31.53 -38.13
CA ALA A 456 23.47 -32.42 -38.94
C ALA A 456 22.01 -32.51 -38.39
N THR A 457 21.06 -32.91 -39.24
CA THR A 457 19.73 -33.44 -38.89
C THR A 457 19.76 -34.98 -38.91
N PRO A 458 18.79 -35.68 -38.30
CA PRO A 458 17.97 -36.57 -39.15
C PRO A 458 16.46 -36.66 -38.80
N GLU A 459 15.70 -36.84 -39.88
CA GLU A 459 14.51 -37.67 -40.17
C GLU A 459 13.44 -38.05 -39.11
N ARG A 460 12.20 -37.60 -39.42
CA ARG A 460 11.01 -38.38 -39.84
C ARG A 460 10.73 -39.78 -39.24
N ALA A 461 9.57 -39.93 -38.58
CA ALA A 461 8.69 -41.09 -38.73
C ALA A 461 7.23 -40.77 -38.34
N SER A 462 6.31 -41.35 -39.11
CA SER A 462 4.86 -41.19 -39.15
C SER A 462 4.12 -42.41 -38.58
N SER A 463 2.94 -42.21 -37.96
CA SER A 463 1.77 -43.12 -38.07
C SER A 463 0.53 -42.48 -37.41
N THR A 464 -0.47 -41.97 -38.12
CA THR A 464 -1.74 -42.62 -38.58
C THR A 464 -2.56 -43.39 -37.54
N ALA A 465 -3.74 -42.84 -37.18
CA ALA A 465 -5.09 -43.45 -37.22
C ALA A 465 -6.08 -42.44 -36.55
N ALA A 466 -7.02 -41.77 -37.21
CA ALA A 466 -8.19 -42.18 -38.00
C ALA A 466 -9.49 -42.39 -37.16
N SER A 467 -10.56 -41.76 -37.66
CA SER A 467 -11.99 -41.84 -37.30
C SER A 467 -12.44 -41.05 -36.06
N GLY A 468 -13.56 -40.31 -36.05
CA GLY A 468 -14.58 -40.08 -37.07
C GLY A 468 -15.70 -39.20 -36.47
N THR A 469 -15.99 -38.11 -37.16
CA THR A 469 -17.29 -37.44 -37.33
C THR A 469 -18.49 -37.83 -36.44
N ALA A 470 -19.12 -36.81 -35.84
CA ALA A 470 -20.59 -36.68 -35.83
C ALA A 470 -21.01 -35.20 -35.72
N THR A 471 -21.57 -34.69 -36.81
CA THR A 471 -22.30 -33.42 -36.91
C THR A 471 -23.75 -33.67 -36.51
N ALA A 472 -24.36 -32.78 -35.72
CA ALA A 472 -25.81 -32.68 -35.64
C ALA A 472 -26.23 -31.21 -35.50
N ILE A 473 -26.97 -30.79 -36.52
CA ILE A 473 -27.68 -29.51 -36.67
C ILE A 473 -29.06 -29.67 -35.99
N SER A 474 -29.53 -28.65 -35.26
CA SER A 474 -30.94 -28.24 -35.31
C SER A 474 -31.13 -26.84 -34.71
N ALA A 475 -31.54 -25.89 -35.55
CA ALA A 475 -32.43 -24.79 -35.17
C ALA A 475 -33.84 -25.38 -34.93
N THR A 476 -34.84 -24.78 -34.27
CA THR A 476 -35.39 -23.44 -34.44
C THR A 476 -36.51 -23.21 -33.40
N ALA A 477 -36.83 -21.92 -33.21
CA ALA A 477 -38.15 -21.35 -32.87
C ALA A 477 -38.58 -21.32 -31.39
N GLY A 478 -38.88 -20.09 -30.94
CA GLY A 478 -39.30 -19.76 -29.59
C GLY A 478 -40.80 -19.61 -29.41
N SER A 479 -41.18 -19.20 -28.21
CA SER A 479 -42.45 -18.51 -27.95
C SER A 479 -42.37 -17.76 -26.62
N HIS A 480 -42.64 -16.47 -26.69
CA HIS A 480 -42.94 -15.59 -25.57
C HIS A 480 -44.22 -16.03 -24.86
N THR A 481 -44.21 -15.98 -23.53
CA THR A 481 -45.39 -15.65 -22.73
C THR A 481 -44.96 -14.80 -21.53
N ALA A 482 -45.39 -13.54 -21.55
CA ALA A 482 -45.40 -12.65 -20.40
C ALA A 482 -46.68 -12.89 -19.60
N VAL A 483 -46.60 -13.03 -18.27
CA VAL A 483 -47.71 -12.73 -17.36
C VAL A 483 -47.18 -12.16 -16.04
N ASN A 484 -47.49 -10.87 -15.86
CA ASN A 484 -47.83 -10.09 -14.68
C ASN A 484 -47.23 -10.39 -13.29
N ALA A 485 -46.71 -9.28 -12.76
CA ALA A 485 -46.58 -8.93 -11.37
C ALA A 485 -47.80 -9.31 -10.51
N THR A 486 -47.54 -9.84 -9.32
CA THR A 486 -48.38 -9.57 -8.15
C THR A 486 -47.47 -9.31 -6.94
N ARG A 487 -47.69 -8.13 -6.38
CA ARG A 487 -47.08 -7.54 -5.20
C ARG A 487 -47.69 -8.20 -3.97
N VAL A 488 -46.88 -8.82 -3.11
CA VAL A 488 -47.28 -9.11 -1.72
C VAL A 488 -46.14 -8.71 -0.78
N SER A 489 -46.48 -7.76 0.07
CA SER A 489 -45.72 -7.21 1.18
C SER A 489 -45.77 -8.10 2.41
N ALA A 490 -44.62 -8.34 3.05
CA ALA A 490 -44.46 -8.62 4.49
C ALA A 490 -42.96 -8.46 4.83
N THR A 491 -42.50 -7.34 5.40
CA THR A 491 -42.38 -7.00 6.83
C THR A 491 -41.49 -7.91 7.68
N GLY A 492 -40.38 -7.33 8.17
CA GLY A 492 -39.58 -7.75 9.34
C GLY A 492 -38.37 -8.63 8.99
N VAL A 493 -37.14 -8.42 9.49
CA VAL A 493 -36.58 -7.54 10.53
C VAL A 493 -35.10 -7.38 10.17
N SER A 494 -34.61 -6.15 10.06
CA SER A 494 -33.17 -5.83 9.91
C SER A 494 -32.62 -5.46 11.29
N ALA A 495 -31.58 -6.16 11.74
CA ALA A 495 -30.87 -5.87 12.98
C ALA A 495 -29.63 -5.01 12.66
N THR A 496 -29.80 -3.70 12.79
CA THR A 496 -28.72 -2.72 12.85
C THR A 496 -28.25 -2.56 14.30
N ALA A 497 -26.97 -2.84 14.57
CA ALA A 497 -26.33 -2.48 15.83
C ALA A 497 -25.54 -1.18 15.63
N ALA A 498 -26.17 -0.05 16.00
CA ALA A 498 -25.51 1.23 16.20
C ALA A 498 -25.53 1.50 17.71
N ALA A 499 -24.35 1.72 18.30
CA ALA A 499 -24.19 2.10 19.69
C ALA A 499 -24.52 3.60 19.83
N SER A 500 -25.61 3.91 20.52
CA SER A 500 -25.94 5.26 20.95
C SER A 500 -25.59 5.44 22.44
N SER A 501 -24.75 6.44 22.67
CA SER A 501 -24.57 7.17 23.92
C SER A 501 -25.90 7.55 24.58
N SER A 502 -26.06 7.26 25.87
CA SER A 502 -27.13 7.81 26.71
C SER A 502 -26.57 8.82 27.71
N THR A 503 -26.90 10.09 27.49
CA THR A 503 -26.95 11.14 28.50
C THR A 503 -28.09 10.90 29.47
N GLY A 504 -27.83 11.04 30.78
CA GLY A 504 -28.84 11.25 31.81
C GLY A 504 -28.45 12.46 32.66
N GLN A 505 -29.29 13.50 32.64
CA GLN A 505 -29.38 14.54 33.68
C GLN A 505 -29.96 13.89 34.95
N GLU A 506 -29.71 14.32 36.20
CA GLU A 506 -29.90 15.63 36.83
C GLU A 506 -29.44 15.56 38.34
N PRO A 507 -29.60 16.56 39.25
CA PRO A 507 -28.68 17.65 39.55
C PRO A 507 -28.13 17.75 41.01
N ALA A 508 -27.11 18.62 41.15
CA ALA A 508 -26.77 19.54 42.25
C ALA A 508 -26.85 19.12 43.74
N GLN A 509 -25.71 19.23 44.45
CA GLN A 509 -25.63 19.94 45.75
C GLN A 509 -24.20 20.37 46.13
N GLN A 510 -24.00 21.69 46.07
CA GLN A 510 -23.19 22.62 46.86
C GLN A 510 -21.91 22.16 47.60
N SER A 511 -20.81 22.83 47.21
CA SER A 511 -19.60 23.08 48.01
C SER A 511 -19.74 24.34 48.87
N THR A 512 -19.24 24.30 50.10
CA THR A 512 -18.62 25.41 50.88
C THR A 512 -18.18 24.81 52.23
N THR A 513 -17.08 25.10 52.93
CA THR A 513 -15.84 25.90 52.80
C THR A 513 -15.07 25.68 54.13
N HIS A 514 -13.76 25.99 54.14
CA HIS A 514 -12.88 26.29 55.30
C HIS A 514 -12.41 25.12 56.20
N SER A 515 -11.10 24.79 56.26
CA SER A 515 -9.91 25.52 56.72
C SER A 515 -9.67 25.39 58.23
N SER A 516 -8.65 24.61 58.63
CA SER A 516 -7.64 24.99 59.65
C SER A 516 -6.62 23.85 59.92
N VAL A 517 -5.34 24.23 59.86
CA VAL A 517 -4.13 23.59 60.45
C VAL A 517 -4.06 24.11 61.92
N PRO A 518 -3.46 23.46 62.97
CA PRO A 518 -2.05 23.01 63.01
C PRO A 518 -1.65 21.84 63.96
N ASP A 519 -0.34 21.52 63.87
CA ASP A 519 0.60 20.88 64.82
C ASP A 519 0.13 20.57 66.26
N ASP A 520 0.57 19.44 66.84
CA ASP A 520 1.82 19.36 67.62
C ASP A 520 1.93 18.06 68.49
N THR A 521 3.18 17.61 68.62
CA THR A 521 3.87 16.73 69.59
C THR A 521 3.21 15.96 70.77
N LYS A 522 3.84 14.79 71.07
CA LYS A 522 4.35 14.26 72.38
C LYS A 522 3.78 12.93 72.98
N LYS A 523 4.74 11.97 73.08
CA LYS A 523 5.16 11.15 74.25
C LYS A 523 4.24 10.06 74.86
N ARG A 524 4.79 8.84 74.95
CA ARG A 524 4.96 7.99 76.18
C ARG A 524 5.81 6.73 75.82
N SER A 525 7.06 6.60 76.32
CA SER A 525 7.52 5.80 77.48
C SER A 525 7.39 4.26 77.30
N GLY A 526 8.37 3.38 77.53
CA GLY A 526 9.73 3.49 78.05
C GLY A 526 10.47 2.12 78.12
N THR A 527 11.81 2.21 78.15
CA THR A 527 12.81 1.45 78.96
C THR A 527 12.89 -0.09 78.99
N SER A 528 13.98 -0.66 78.43
CA SER A 528 15.10 -1.40 79.11
C SER A 528 15.80 -2.35 78.10
N CYS A 529 17.06 -2.15 77.72
CA CYS A 529 18.36 -2.42 78.38
C CYS A 529 18.85 -3.89 78.27
N SER A 530 19.79 -4.19 77.36
CA SER A 530 21.12 -4.77 77.65
C SER A 530 21.93 -5.10 76.38
N GLU A 531 23.20 -4.71 76.43
CA GLU A 531 24.34 -4.89 75.49
C GLU A 531 24.80 -6.38 75.48
N ALA A 532 25.70 -6.91 74.63
CA ALA A 532 26.95 -6.43 74.04
C ALA A 532 27.39 -7.41 72.90
N LYS A 533 28.00 -6.96 71.78
CA LYS A 533 29.46 -7.00 71.41
C LYS A 533 30.08 -8.43 71.41
N ASP A 534 30.87 -8.90 70.43
CA ASP A 534 31.97 -8.28 69.68
C ASP A 534 32.33 -9.11 68.41
N ALA A 535 32.99 -8.46 67.45
CA ALA A 535 33.76 -9.08 66.36
C ALA A 535 35.19 -9.46 66.84
N PRO A 536 36.06 -10.15 66.07
CA PRO A 536 36.86 -9.43 65.07
C PRO A 536 37.31 -10.22 63.81
N LEU A 537 37.85 -9.43 62.88
CA LEU A 537 38.54 -9.79 61.63
C LEU A 537 39.81 -10.64 61.79
N GLN A 538 40.13 -11.43 60.76
CA GLN A 538 41.51 -11.64 60.30
C GLN A 538 41.61 -11.64 58.75
N ARG A 539 42.73 -11.09 58.27
CA ARG A 539 43.16 -10.85 56.88
C ARG A 539 44.17 -11.92 56.40
N SER A 540 44.45 -11.86 55.09
CA SER A 540 45.58 -12.41 54.29
C SER A 540 45.60 -13.92 54.08
N ASP A 541 45.82 -14.47 52.88
CA ASP A 541 46.55 -13.97 51.69
C ASP A 541 45.70 -13.81 50.40
#